data_AF-A0A9X2PVA6-F1
#
_entry.id   AF-A0A9X2PVA6-F1
#
_cell.length_a   1.000
_cell.length_b   1.000
_cell.length_c   1.000
_cell.angle_alpha   90.00
_cell.angle_beta   90.00
_cell.angle_gamma   90.00
#
_symmetry.space_group_name_H-M   'P 1'
#
loop_
_entity.id
_entity.type
_entity.pdbx_description
1 polymer ?
#
loop_
_entity_poly.entity_id
_entity_poly.type
_entity_poly.pdbx_seq_one_letter_code
_entity_poly.pdbx_strand_id
1 'polypeptide(L)'
;MAAPDSDTNDGQDDTGPAAAVQSRSHDGATGRGGSWPRLQRQIFRTASRHLPDSSTDTDGPSVEPPPKRTGRYARWLPVLKALPWVLGALFALSFVWDFPGVALTVAGYTVVLEDLLRFTAVSGLVGFGTNWLAITMLFRPREPRPLVGQGLVPAQRERVAYRLAQAVSDELINKALIKEKIRESGLVAQYRDLLVAAASDVATDDAVRAKGKALLRRALRDVLSTPSVQTRIVALTAEQVEAQAGEGLSGLMLRAYRYFGEDDFRARLRETVRRLPDAVDPLVEELDPVLDRLPAELERRSDEIESLLTRVVLRLVDTLDLERMIYENVRAYDERQLEMLLRRTTNEQLNYIKYLGAALGIVGGFIIWAPAAALVAVTTLGLAVYAVDEALYRSSS
;
A
#
# COMPACT_ATOMS: atom_id res chain seq x y z
N MET A 1 -48.86 42.33 -43.87
CA MET A 1 -48.87 43.73 -43.41
C MET A 1 -47.44 44.08 -43.06
N ALA A 2 -47.01 45.28 -43.44
CA ALA A 2 -45.63 45.69 -43.70
C ALA A 2 -44.58 45.38 -42.61
N ALA A 3 -43.39 45.05 -43.11
CA ALA A 3 -42.06 45.06 -42.51
C ALA A 3 -41.62 46.55 -42.24
N PRO A 4 -40.34 46.90 -41.91
CA PRO A 4 -39.14 46.07 -41.99
C PRO A 4 -37.98 46.38 -41.01
N ASP A 5 -36.87 45.66 -41.24
CA ASP A 5 -35.44 46.05 -41.07
C ASP A 5 -34.93 46.36 -39.64
N SER A 6 -33.70 46.04 -39.23
CA SER A 6 -32.42 45.90 -39.93
C SER A 6 -31.39 45.24 -39.01
N ASP A 7 -30.38 44.62 -39.62
CA ASP A 7 -28.95 44.59 -39.23
C ASP A 7 -28.53 43.95 -37.89
N THR A 8 -27.73 42.87 -37.89
CA THR A 8 -26.32 42.72 -38.32
C THR A 8 -25.32 43.51 -37.46
N ASN A 9 -24.17 42.84 -37.26
CA ASN A 9 -22.90 43.34 -36.75
C ASN A 9 -22.78 43.51 -35.22
N ASP A 10 -21.96 42.68 -34.58
CA ASP A 10 -20.48 42.67 -34.57
C ASP A 10 -19.98 43.50 -33.41
N GLY A 11 -18.91 43.02 -32.81
CA GLY A 11 -17.92 43.94 -32.27
C GLY A 11 -17.77 43.88 -30.76
N GLN A 12 -16.83 43.03 -30.37
CA GLN A 12 -15.57 43.52 -29.80
C GLN A 12 -15.51 43.76 -28.28
N ASP A 13 -14.62 42.98 -27.69
CA ASP A 13 -13.69 43.31 -26.61
C ASP A 13 -14.15 44.33 -25.57
N ASP A 14 -14.45 43.82 -24.38
CA ASP A 14 -14.22 44.57 -23.15
C ASP A 14 -13.27 43.79 -22.25
N THR A 15 -11.99 43.97 -22.51
CA THR A 15 -10.90 43.69 -21.60
C THR A 15 -10.80 44.80 -20.55
N GLY A 16 -11.14 44.47 -19.30
CA GLY A 16 -10.60 45.09 -18.09
C GLY A 16 -11.64 45.40 -17.00
N PRO A 17 -11.25 45.64 -15.72
CA PRO A 17 -9.93 45.49 -15.12
C PRO A 17 -9.93 44.62 -13.84
N ALA A 18 -8.72 44.36 -13.36
CA ALA A 18 -8.40 43.73 -12.08
C ALA A 18 -9.27 44.21 -10.90
N ALA A 19 -10.02 43.28 -10.31
CA ALA A 19 -10.57 43.43 -8.97
C ALA A 19 -9.58 42.82 -7.96
N ALA A 20 -8.70 43.69 -7.46
CA ALA A 20 -7.88 43.45 -6.30
C ALA A 20 -8.78 43.20 -5.08
N VAL A 21 -8.78 41.97 -4.55
CA VAL A 21 -9.29 41.68 -3.21
C VAL A 21 -8.26 42.21 -2.21
N GLN A 22 -8.47 43.45 -1.79
CA GLN A 22 -7.83 44.02 -0.61
C GLN A 22 -8.32 43.27 0.63
N SER A 23 -7.57 42.25 1.06
CA SER A 23 -7.65 41.77 2.44
C SER A 23 -7.02 42.83 3.35
N ARG A 24 -7.88 43.56 4.05
CA ARG A 24 -7.52 44.58 5.05
C ARG A 24 -6.50 44.01 6.04
N SER A 25 -5.31 44.61 6.04
CA SER A 25 -4.34 44.51 7.11
C SER A 25 -4.90 45.19 8.36
N HIS A 26 -5.38 44.38 9.30
CA HIS A 26 -5.44 44.80 10.70
C HIS A 26 -4.10 44.44 11.34
N ASP A 27 -3.22 45.43 11.31
CA ASP A 27 -1.97 45.48 12.03
C ASP A 27 -2.29 45.87 13.48
N GLY A 28 -2.01 44.97 14.42
CA GLY A 28 -2.43 45.13 15.81
C GLY A 28 -2.24 43.88 16.67
N ALA A 29 -1.10 43.18 16.52
CA ALA A 29 -0.72 42.10 17.44
C ALA A 29 0.81 41.98 17.57
N THR A 30 1.36 42.83 18.43
CA THR A 30 2.54 42.59 19.29
C THR A 30 3.52 41.45 18.91
N GLY A 31 4.57 41.75 18.15
CA GLY A 31 5.99 41.49 18.50
C GLY A 31 6.54 40.10 18.89
N ARG A 32 5.82 38.96 18.74
CA ARG A 32 6.31 37.66 19.27
C ARG A 32 6.52 36.48 18.31
N GLY A 33 6.30 36.58 16.99
CA GLY A 33 6.16 35.37 16.15
C GLY A 33 7.07 35.14 14.91
N GLY A 34 8.14 35.91 14.68
CA GLY A 34 8.70 36.03 13.31
C GLY A 34 9.97 35.24 12.92
N SER A 35 10.78 34.73 13.85
CA SER A 35 12.13 34.24 13.52
C SER A 35 12.18 32.74 13.20
N TRP A 36 11.46 31.92 13.95
CA TRP A 36 11.50 30.46 13.84
C TRP A 36 10.99 29.91 12.50
N PRO A 37 9.81 30.31 11.98
CA PRO A 37 9.32 29.80 10.69
C PRO A 37 10.17 30.21 9.49
N ARG A 38 11.00 31.25 9.65
CA ARG A 38 11.94 31.72 8.61
C ARG A 38 13.25 30.94 8.68
N LEU A 39 13.77 30.70 9.89
CA LEU A 39 14.93 29.84 10.11
C LEU A 39 14.66 28.42 9.62
N GLN A 40 13.51 27.84 9.96
CA GLN A 40 13.10 26.51 9.51
C GLN A 40 13.09 26.40 7.99
N ARG A 41 12.53 27.38 7.27
CA ARG A 41 12.53 27.41 5.81
C ARG A 41 13.93 27.52 5.21
N GLN A 42 14.84 28.24 5.87
CA GLN A 42 16.20 28.41 5.39
C GLN A 42 17.03 27.14 5.60
N ILE A 43 16.95 26.52 6.79
CA ILE A 43 17.54 25.21 7.07
C ILE A 43 17.02 24.17 6.07
N PHE A 44 15.70 24.15 5.84
CA PHE A 44 15.08 23.21 4.90
C PHE A 44 15.57 23.42 3.46
N ARG A 45 15.70 24.66 3.00
CA ARG A 45 16.25 24.96 1.66
C ARG A 45 17.70 24.51 1.53
N THR A 46 18.52 24.78 2.53
CA THR A 46 19.93 24.38 2.53
C THR A 46 20.06 22.85 2.53
N ALA A 47 19.31 22.17 3.41
CA ALA A 47 19.26 20.70 3.47
C ALA A 47 18.67 20.06 2.20
N SER A 48 17.69 20.70 1.55
CA SER A 48 17.02 20.15 0.37
C SER A 48 17.92 19.99 -0.86
N ARG A 49 19.09 20.65 -0.89
CA ARG A 49 20.09 20.48 -1.96
C ARG A 49 20.75 19.11 -1.96
N HIS A 50 20.66 18.39 -0.85
CA HIS A 50 21.26 17.08 -0.64
C HIS A 50 20.22 15.94 -0.67
N LEU A 51 18.93 16.26 -0.86
CA LEU A 51 17.90 15.23 -0.99
C LEU A 51 18.14 14.43 -2.28
N PRO A 52 18.14 13.09 -2.22
CA PRO A 52 18.22 12.27 -3.42
C PRO A 52 17.01 12.59 -4.32
N ASP A 53 17.29 12.80 -5.60
CA ASP A 53 16.26 13.05 -6.60
C ASP A 53 15.37 11.80 -6.68
N SER A 54 14.11 11.91 -6.25
CA SER A 54 13.15 10.79 -6.27
C SER A 54 12.82 10.30 -7.69
N SER A 55 13.41 10.89 -8.72
CA SER A 55 13.17 10.61 -10.14
C SER A 55 14.16 9.66 -10.79
N THR A 56 15.25 9.23 -10.13
CA THR A 56 16.36 8.57 -10.86
C THR A 56 16.37 7.04 -10.84
N ASP A 57 15.44 6.34 -10.18
CA ASP A 57 15.39 4.87 -10.21
C ASP A 57 13.94 4.32 -10.20
N THR A 58 13.08 4.80 -11.11
CA THR A 58 11.85 4.05 -11.44
C THR A 58 12.12 2.99 -12.54
N ASP A 59 13.33 2.95 -13.09
CA ASP A 59 13.79 1.92 -14.04
C ASP A 59 14.30 0.65 -13.32
N GLY A 60 13.66 0.27 -12.22
CA GLY A 60 13.71 -1.13 -11.79
C GLY A 60 13.15 -2.00 -12.92
N PRO A 61 13.65 -3.23 -13.15
CA PRO A 61 13.18 -4.07 -14.24
C PRO A 61 11.66 -4.18 -14.17
N SER A 62 10.97 -3.59 -15.15
CA SER A 62 9.52 -3.65 -15.24
C SER A 62 9.14 -5.13 -15.26
N VAL A 63 8.35 -5.57 -14.28
CA VAL A 63 7.88 -6.94 -14.22
C VAL A 63 6.95 -7.15 -15.42
N GLU A 64 7.49 -7.66 -16.53
CA GLU A 64 6.70 -8.01 -17.69
C GLU A 64 5.70 -9.09 -17.28
N PRO A 65 4.40 -8.90 -17.56
CA PRO A 65 3.42 -9.92 -17.23
C PRO A 65 3.77 -11.19 -17.99
N PRO A 66 3.76 -12.37 -17.33
CA PRO A 66 4.07 -13.62 -18.01
C PRO A 66 3.15 -13.79 -19.23
N PRO A 67 3.67 -14.30 -20.37
CA PRO A 67 2.88 -14.42 -21.58
C PRO A 67 1.63 -15.24 -21.30
N LYS A 68 0.46 -14.74 -21.72
CA LYS A 68 -0.81 -15.45 -21.58
C LYS A 68 -0.69 -16.79 -22.30
N ARG A 69 -0.51 -17.87 -21.55
CA ARG A 69 -0.54 -19.23 -22.09
C ARG A 69 -1.98 -19.56 -22.48
N THR A 70 -2.42 -19.11 -23.65
CA THR A 70 -3.63 -19.64 -24.29
C THR A 70 -3.34 -21.10 -24.65
N GLY A 71 -3.57 -22.02 -23.71
CA GLY A 71 -3.29 -23.44 -23.89
C GLY A 71 -4.06 -24.03 -25.09
N ARG A 72 -3.70 -25.25 -25.51
CA ARG A 72 -4.35 -26.01 -26.60
C ARG A 72 -5.89 -25.94 -26.57
N TYR A 73 -6.50 -25.79 -25.39
CA TYR A 73 -7.94 -25.63 -25.17
C TYR A 73 -8.55 -24.37 -25.83
N ALA A 74 -7.82 -23.25 -25.91
CA ALA A 74 -8.31 -22.02 -26.54
C ALA A 74 -8.61 -22.21 -28.04
N ARG A 75 -7.89 -23.13 -28.70
CA ARG A 75 -8.08 -23.45 -30.12
C ARG A 75 -9.42 -24.16 -30.40
N TRP A 76 -9.91 -24.95 -29.44
CA TRP A 76 -11.16 -25.71 -29.56
C TRP A 76 -12.38 -24.96 -29.05
N LEU A 77 -12.19 -23.92 -28.23
CA LEU A 77 -13.25 -23.10 -27.68
C LEU A 77 -14.25 -22.54 -28.72
N PRO A 78 -13.86 -22.02 -29.90
CA PRO A 78 -14.83 -21.55 -30.89
C PRO A 78 -15.74 -22.66 -31.42
N VAL A 79 -15.20 -23.87 -31.62
CA VAL A 79 -15.96 -25.05 -32.04
C VAL A 79 -16.94 -25.48 -30.94
N LEU A 80 -16.45 -25.57 -29.71
CA LEU A 80 -17.26 -25.92 -28.54
C LEU A 80 -18.39 -24.92 -28.29
N LYS A 81 -18.19 -23.64 -28.58
CA LYS A 81 -19.21 -22.59 -28.44
C LYS A 81 -20.38 -22.74 -29.42
N ALA A 82 -20.16 -23.35 -30.58
CA ALA A 82 -21.23 -23.65 -31.53
C ALA A 82 -22.08 -24.86 -31.11
N LEU A 83 -21.53 -25.76 -30.28
CA LEU A 83 -22.14 -27.04 -29.94
C LEU A 83 -23.57 -26.94 -29.35
N PRO A 84 -23.87 -26.03 -28.40
CA PRO A 84 -25.23 -25.92 -27.86
C PRO A 84 -26.27 -25.52 -28.91
N TRP A 85 -25.89 -24.68 -29.88
CA TRP A 85 -26.76 -24.28 -30.97
C TRP A 85 -27.03 -25.43 -31.94
N VAL A 86 -25.98 -26.19 -32.27
CA VAL A 86 -26.10 -27.40 -33.08
C VAL A 86 -27.00 -28.42 -32.38
N LEU A 87 -26.81 -28.64 -31.07
CA LEU A 87 -27.65 -29.55 -30.30
C LEU A 87 -29.10 -29.10 -30.21
N GLY A 88 -29.35 -27.79 -30.07
CA GLY A 88 -30.71 -27.24 -30.12
C GLY A 88 -31.38 -27.47 -31.48
N ALA A 89 -30.65 -27.29 -32.57
CA ALA A 89 -31.14 -27.56 -33.91
C ALA A 89 -31.40 -29.06 -34.14
N LEU A 90 -30.49 -29.94 -33.70
CA LEU A 90 -30.67 -31.40 -33.76
C LEU A 90 -31.84 -31.87 -32.92
N PHE A 91 -32.05 -31.28 -31.74
CA PHE A 91 -33.20 -31.56 -30.90
C PHE A 91 -34.51 -31.15 -31.56
N ALA A 92 -34.56 -30.00 -32.23
CA ALA A 92 -35.75 -29.61 -32.99
C ALA A 92 -35.98 -30.53 -34.20
N LEU A 93 -34.91 -30.91 -34.91
CA LEU A 93 -34.96 -31.80 -36.06
C LEU A 93 -35.45 -33.21 -35.67
N SER A 94 -35.09 -33.72 -34.49
CA SER A 94 -35.50 -35.05 -34.02
C SER A 94 -37.01 -35.21 -33.76
N PHE A 95 -37.79 -34.12 -33.75
CA PHE A 95 -39.25 -34.20 -33.78
C PHE A 95 -39.81 -34.44 -35.18
N VAL A 96 -39.09 -34.02 -36.21
CA VAL A 96 -39.48 -34.15 -37.61
C VAL A 96 -38.92 -35.44 -38.21
N TRP A 97 -37.68 -35.79 -37.85
CA TRP A 97 -36.99 -36.94 -38.42
C TRP A 97 -35.90 -37.47 -37.46
N ASP A 98 -36.04 -38.73 -37.05
CA ASP A 98 -35.06 -39.45 -36.22
C ASP A 98 -34.96 -40.92 -36.63
N PHE A 99 -34.44 -41.15 -37.84
CA PHE A 99 -34.15 -42.49 -38.40
C PHE A 99 -35.25 -43.56 -38.20
N PRO A 100 -36.52 -43.29 -38.54
CA PRO A 100 -37.60 -44.23 -38.32
C PRO A 100 -37.39 -45.52 -39.12
N GLY A 101 -37.38 -46.68 -38.44
CA GLY A 101 -37.25 -48.00 -39.06
C GLY A 101 -35.87 -48.32 -39.64
N VAL A 102 -34.84 -47.50 -39.38
CA VAL A 102 -33.47 -47.76 -39.86
C VAL A 102 -32.77 -48.70 -38.87
N ALA A 103 -32.47 -49.93 -39.31
CA ALA A 103 -31.66 -50.89 -38.57
C ALA A 103 -30.31 -51.10 -39.26
N LEU A 104 -29.23 -50.99 -38.50
CA LEU A 104 -27.87 -51.16 -38.99
C LEU A 104 -27.28 -52.43 -38.40
N THR A 105 -26.89 -53.36 -39.26
CA THR A 105 -26.25 -54.62 -38.88
C THR A 105 -24.74 -54.44 -38.83
N VAL A 106 -24.15 -54.42 -37.63
CA VAL A 106 -22.69 -54.35 -37.44
C VAL A 106 -22.25 -55.61 -36.69
N ALA A 107 -21.30 -56.35 -37.26
CA ALA A 107 -20.70 -57.54 -36.63
C ALA A 107 -21.72 -58.57 -36.09
N GLY A 108 -22.87 -58.75 -36.79
CA GLY A 108 -23.91 -59.71 -36.40
C GLY A 108 -24.96 -59.18 -35.41
N TYR A 109 -24.83 -57.94 -34.93
CA TYR A 109 -25.81 -57.29 -34.05
C TYR A 109 -26.63 -56.25 -34.83
N THR A 110 -27.96 -56.31 -34.70
CA THR A 110 -28.89 -55.31 -35.25
C THR A 110 -29.08 -54.17 -34.27
N VAL A 111 -28.60 -52.98 -34.62
CA VAL A 111 -28.82 -51.76 -33.83
C VAL A 111 -29.86 -50.89 -34.55
N VAL A 112 -30.94 -50.53 -33.85
CA VAL A 112 -32.01 -49.68 -34.38
C VAL A 112 -31.65 -48.23 -34.11
N LEU A 113 -31.57 -47.40 -35.16
CA LEU A 113 -31.16 -45.98 -35.10
C LEU A 113 -32.26 -45.02 -34.63
N GLU A 114 -33.44 -45.55 -34.35
CA GLU A 114 -34.56 -44.77 -33.84
C GLU A 114 -34.19 -44.05 -32.53
N ASP A 115 -34.67 -42.83 -32.39
CA ASP A 115 -34.44 -41.92 -31.27
C ASP A 115 -32.97 -41.49 -31.01
N LEU A 116 -32.01 -41.88 -31.86
CA LEU A 116 -30.59 -41.56 -31.67
C LEU A 116 -30.36 -40.05 -31.58
N LEU A 117 -30.94 -39.26 -32.49
CA LEU A 117 -30.76 -37.80 -32.49
C LEU A 117 -31.39 -37.18 -31.25
N ARG A 118 -32.56 -37.65 -30.85
CA ARG A 118 -33.26 -37.17 -29.66
C ARG A 118 -32.47 -37.45 -28.38
N PHE A 119 -32.02 -38.68 -28.15
CA PHE A 119 -31.26 -39.03 -26.94
C PHE A 119 -29.92 -38.28 -26.87
N THR A 120 -29.19 -38.20 -27.99
CA THR A 120 -27.90 -37.49 -28.04
C THR A 120 -28.06 -35.98 -27.88
N ALA A 121 -29.07 -35.37 -28.51
CA ALA A 121 -29.33 -33.94 -28.40
C ALA A 121 -29.85 -33.53 -27.02
N VAL A 122 -30.81 -34.28 -26.43
CA VAL A 122 -31.32 -34.02 -25.08
C VAL A 122 -30.20 -34.17 -24.06
N SER A 123 -29.44 -35.26 -24.10
CA SER A 123 -28.36 -35.49 -23.16
C SER A 123 -27.25 -34.43 -23.30
N GLY A 124 -26.92 -34.03 -24.52
CA GLY A 124 -26.00 -32.91 -24.79
C GLY A 124 -26.49 -31.58 -24.23
N LEU A 125 -27.77 -31.24 -24.44
CA LEU A 125 -28.38 -30.01 -23.90
C LEU A 125 -28.45 -30.00 -22.38
N VAL A 126 -28.79 -31.14 -21.76
CA VAL A 126 -28.78 -31.30 -20.31
C VAL A 126 -27.35 -31.17 -19.77
N GLY A 127 -26.35 -31.78 -20.42
CA GLY A 127 -24.94 -31.66 -20.04
C GLY A 127 -24.42 -30.22 -20.15
N PHE A 128 -24.85 -29.46 -21.17
CA PHE A 128 -24.58 -28.03 -21.26
C PHE A 128 -25.27 -27.22 -20.15
N GLY A 129 -26.58 -27.42 -19.99
CA GLY A 129 -27.43 -26.64 -19.10
C GLY A 129 -27.07 -26.83 -17.63
N THR A 130 -26.81 -28.06 -17.21
CA THR A 130 -26.38 -28.39 -15.84
C THR A 130 -25.05 -27.74 -15.50
N ASN A 131 -24.08 -27.79 -16.41
CA ASN A 131 -22.78 -27.18 -16.15
C ASN A 131 -22.82 -25.64 -16.24
N TRP A 132 -23.63 -25.08 -17.15
CA TRP A 132 -23.91 -23.64 -17.18
C TRP A 132 -24.55 -23.18 -15.87
N LEU A 133 -25.48 -23.94 -15.32
CA LEU A 133 -26.13 -23.64 -14.05
C LEU A 133 -25.12 -23.72 -12.90
N ALA A 134 -24.33 -24.79 -12.82
CA ALA A 134 -23.31 -24.97 -11.78
C ALA A 134 -22.28 -23.81 -11.77
N ILE A 135 -21.76 -23.44 -12.93
CA ILE A 135 -20.82 -22.32 -13.07
C ILE A 135 -21.50 -21.01 -12.69
N THR A 136 -22.77 -20.82 -13.07
CA THR A 136 -23.52 -19.62 -12.71
C THR A 136 -23.74 -19.53 -11.19
N MET A 137 -24.04 -20.66 -10.53
CA MET A 137 -24.20 -20.78 -9.08
C MET A 137 -22.90 -20.56 -8.29
N LEU A 138 -21.72 -20.67 -8.91
CA LEU A 138 -20.47 -20.27 -8.25
C LEU A 138 -20.42 -18.76 -7.99
N PHE A 139 -20.91 -17.93 -8.91
CA PHE A 139 -20.75 -16.47 -8.85
C PHE A 139 -22.04 -15.69 -8.58
N ARG A 140 -23.21 -16.29 -8.79
CA ARG A 140 -24.52 -15.66 -8.63
C ARG A 140 -25.49 -16.62 -7.92
N PRO A 141 -26.49 -16.11 -7.18
CA PRO A 141 -26.76 -14.72 -6.86
C PRO A 141 -25.79 -14.15 -5.80
N ARG A 142 -25.59 -12.83 -5.82
CA ARG A 142 -24.66 -12.14 -4.89
C ARG A 142 -25.18 -12.13 -3.46
N GLU A 143 -26.46 -11.84 -3.31
CA GLU A 143 -27.17 -11.86 -2.04
C GLU A 143 -27.93 -13.18 -1.88
N PRO A 144 -28.10 -13.67 -0.64
CA PRO A 144 -28.87 -14.87 -0.37
C PRO A 144 -30.32 -14.71 -0.84
N ARG A 145 -30.78 -15.67 -1.66
CA ARG A 145 -32.17 -15.75 -2.11
C ARG A 145 -32.86 -16.97 -1.49
N PRO A 146 -34.17 -16.90 -1.21
CA PRO A 146 -34.89 -17.94 -0.46
C PRO A 146 -34.94 -19.31 -1.14
N LEU A 147 -34.84 -19.38 -2.47
CA LEU A 147 -34.96 -20.65 -3.23
C LEU A 147 -33.62 -21.22 -3.71
N VAL A 148 -32.71 -20.36 -4.16
CA VAL A 148 -31.44 -20.77 -4.80
C VAL A 148 -30.23 -20.56 -3.88
N GLY A 149 -30.43 -20.01 -2.68
CA GLY A 149 -29.35 -19.64 -1.77
C GLY A 149 -28.51 -18.47 -2.29
N GLN A 150 -27.25 -18.43 -1.87
CA GLN A 150 -26.23 -17.49 -2.32
C GLN A 150 -25.19 -18.25 -3.16
N GLY A 151 -24.57 -17.59 -4.13
CA GLY A 151 -23.48 -18.21 -4.89
C GLY A 151 -22.28 -18.57 -4.00
N LEU A 152 -21.57 -19.65 -4.34
CA LEU A 152 -20.50 -20.21 -3.49
C LEU A 152 -19.36 -19.22 -3.21
N VAL A 153 -18.91 -18.48 -4.23
CA VAL A 153 -17.80 -17.52 -4.11
C VAL A 153 -18.20 -16.31 -3.25
N PRO A 154 -19.34 -15.62 -3.50
CA PRO A 154 -19.84 -14.59 -2.59
C PRO A 154 -20.02 -15.08 -1.15
N ALA A 155 -20.53 -16.31 -0.96
CA ALA A 155 -20.78 -16.85 0.39
C ALA A 155 -19.50 -17.09 1.20
N GLN A 156 -18.36 -17.40 0.55
CA GLN A 156 -17.08 -17.63 1.23
C GLN A 156 -16.15 -16.40 1.26
N ARG A 157 -16.62 -15.24 0.77
CA ARG A 157 -15.79 -14.04 0.57
C ARG A 157 -14.98 -13.62 1.80
N GLU A 158 -15.58 -13.61 2.99
CA GLU A 158 -14.92 -13.15 4.24
C GLU A 158 -13.82 -14.12 4.65
N ARG A 159 -14.07 -15.41 4.47
CA ARG A 159 -13.06 -16.46 4.72
C ARG A 159 -11.90 -16.35 3.73
N VAL A 160 -12.19 -16.10 2.45
CA VAL A 160 -11.16 -15.91 1.42
C VAL A 160 -10.34 -14.65 1.70
N ALA A 161 -10.99 -13.53 2.03
CA ALA A 161 -10.34 -12.28 2.39
C ALA A 161 -9.43 -12.44 3.62
N TYR A 162 -9.91 -13.10 4.66
CA TYR A 162 -9.11 -13.39 5.86
C TYR A 162 -7.88 -14.25 5.53
N ARG A 163 -8.05 -15.33 4.75
CA ARG A 163 -6.94 -16.21 4.36
C ARG A 163 -5.93 -15.52 3.45
N LEU A 164 -6.40 -14.67 2.54
CA LEU A 164 -5.53 -13.87 1.69
C LEU A 164 -4.73 -12.86 2.53
N ALA A 165 -5.38 -12.14 3.44
CA ALA A 165 -4.72 -11.20 4.33
C ALA A 165 -3.66 -11.90 5.20
N GLN A 166 -3.99 -13.08 5.72
CA GLN A 166 -3.06 -13.90 6.49
C GLN A 166 -1.85 -14.31 5.65
N ALA A 167 -2.06 -14.89 4.46
CA ALA A 167 -0.97 -15.27 3.57
C ALA A 167 -0.07 -14.08 3.17
N VAL A 168 -0.67 -12.92 2.89
CA VAL A 168 0.09 -11.70 2.56
C VAL A 168 0.89 -11.21 3.76
N SER A 169 0.32 -11.20 4.96
CA SER A 169 0.98 -10.74 6.18
C SER A 169 2.11 -11.68 6.62
N ASP A 170 1.89 -13.00 6.52
CA ASP A 170 2.83 -14.00 7.01
C ASP A 170 3.98 -14.22 6.02
N GLU A 171 3.67 -14.33 4.71
CA GLU A 171 4.62 -14.80 3.70
C GLU A 171 5.17 -13.69 2.79
N LEU A 172 4.40 -12.64 2.51
CA LEU A 172 4.78 -11.64 1.49
C LEU A 172 5.28 -10.31 2.10
N ILE A 173 4.60 -9.78 3.10
CA ILE A 173 4.90 -8.48 3.71
C ILE A 173 4.90 -8.63 5.23
N ASN A 174 6.00 -9.20 5.74
CA ASN A 174 6.23 -9.35 7.17
C ASN A 174 7.32 -8.38 7.68
N LYS A 175 7.33 -8.14 8.99
CA LYS A 175 8.30 -7.25 9.64
C LYS A 175 9.75 -7.65 9.38
N ALA A 176 10.04 -8.95 9.30
CA ALA A 176 11.40 -9.43 9.09
C ALA A 176 11.92 -9.03 7.70
N LEU A 177 11.11 -9.24 6.65
CA LEU A 177 11.46 -8.88 5.28
C LEU A 177 11.64 -7.37 5.11
N ILE A 178 10.81 -6.54 5.77
CA ILE A 178 10.98 -5.08 5.74
C ILE A 178 12.28 -4.67 6.42
N LYS A 179 12.59 -5.22 7.60
CA LYS A 179 13.84 -4.92 8.32
C LYS A 179 15.07 -5.39 7.55
N GLU A 180 14.98 -6.52 6.86
CA GLU A 180 16.00 -7.01 5.94
C GLU A 180 16.18 -6.04 4.77
N LYS A 181 15.10 -5.65 4.10
CA LYS A 181 15.18 -4.72 2.97
C LYS A 181 15.72 -3.34 3.33
N ILE A 182 15.38 -2.83 4.52
CA ILE A 182 15.93 -1.58 5.05
C ILE A 182 17.45 -1.68 5.23
N ARG A 183 17.97 -2.82 5.70
CA ARG A 183 19.42 -3.05 5.82
C ARG A 183 20.10 -3.19 4.46
N GLU A 184 19.50 -3.93 3.52
CA GLU A 184 20.07 -4.13 2.19
C GLU A 184 20.06 -2.86 1.32
N SER A 185 19.01 -2.04 1.43
CA SER A 185 18.84 -0.86 0.58
C SER A 185 19.87 0.25 0.83
N GLY A 186 20.65 0.17 1.91
CA GLY A 186 21.56 1.25 2.30
C GLY A 186 20.85 2.54 2.70
N LEU A 187 19.52 2.51 2.91
CA LEU A 187 18.71 3.69 3.18
C LEU A 187 19.19 4.40 4.45
N VAL A 188 19.60 3.66 5.49
CA VAL A 188 20.14 4.29 6.71
C VAL A 188 21.42 5.08 6.41
N ALA A 189 22.34 4.54 5.62
CA ALA A 189 23.58 5.20 5.23
C ALA A 189 23.31 6.46 4.40
N GLN A 190 22.38 6.39 3.45
CA GLN A 190 21.96 7.55 2.65
C GLN A 190 21.42 8.69 3.53
N TYR A 191 20.56 8.38 4.50
CA TYR A 191 20.00 9.39 5.40
C TYR A 191 21.03 9.91 6.41
N ARG A 192 21.97 9.07 6.85
CA ARG A 192 23.12 9.51 7.66
C ARG A 192 23.93 10.56 6.90
N ASP A 193 24.28 10.28 5.64
CA ASP A 193 25.07 11.19 4.82
C ASP A 193 24.35 12.51 4.58
N LEU A 194 23.04 12.46 4.33
CA LEU A 194 22.20 13.64 4.21
C LEU A 194 22.18 14.46 5.50
N LEU A 195 22.06 13.81 6.67
CA LEU A 195 22.08 14.51 7.96
C LEU A 195 23.43 15.17 8.24
N VAL A 196 24.53 14.48 7.94
CA VAL A 196 25.90 15.02 8.10
C VAL A 196 26.09 16.21 7.16
N ALA A 197 25.73 16.07 5.89
CA ALA A 197 25.82 17.16 4.91
C ALA A 197 24.96 18.36 5.29
N ALA A 198 23.70 18.14 5.67
CA ALA A 198 22.80 19.22 6.08
C ALA A 198 23.29 19.93 7.36
N ALA A 199 23.82 19.18 8.33
CA ALA A 199 24.35 19.77 9.54
C ALA A 199 25.66 20.53 9.29
N SER A 200 26.50 20.05 8.37
CA SER A 200 27.70 20.75 7.90
C SER A 200 27.33 22.08 7.24
N ASP A 201 26.41 22.07 6.28
CA ASP A 201 25.93 23.28 5.61
C ASP A 201 25.34 24.29 6.60
N VAL A 202 24.58 23.84 7.59
CA VAL A 202 24.00 24.70 8.64
C VAL A 202 25.07 25.33 9.52
N ALA A 203 26.17 24.61 9.77
CA ALA A 203 27.29 25.11 10.56
C ALA A 203 28.15 26.12 9.77
N THR A 204 28.30 25.95 8.46
CA THR A 204 29.13 26.82 7.60
C THR A 204 28.37 28.02 7.02
N ASP A 205 27.04 27.96 6.91
CA ASP A 205 26.22 29.07 6.40
C ASP A 205 26.14 30.21 7.43
N ASP A 206 26.84 31.32 7.16
CA ASP A 206 26.88 32.52 8.00
C ASP A 206 25.48 33.09 8.30
N ALA A 207 24.56 33.02 7.32
CA ALA A 207 23.21 33.54 7.48
C ALA A 207 22.36 32.64 8.40
N VAL A 208 22.57 31.33 8.36
CA VAL A 208 21.94 30.38 9.29
C VAL A 208 22.55 30.50 10.68
N ARG A 209 23.87 30.58 10.79
CA ARG A 209 24.61 30.78 12.05
C ARG A 209 24.16 32.05 12.77
N ALA A 210 24.14 33.19 12.07
CA ALA A 210 23.73 34.48 12.65
C ALA A 210 22.27 34.44 13.15
N LYS A 211 21.36 33.83 12.37
CA LYS A 211 19.95 33.69 12.77
C LYS A 211 19.76 32.71 13.91
N GLY A 212 20.48 31.58 13.92
CA GLY A 212 20.47 30.60 14.99
C GLY A 212 20.94 31.21 16.31
N LYS A 213 22.09 31.91 16.30
CA LYS A 213 22.58 32.68 17.44
C LYS A 213 21.58 33.72 17.93
N ALA A 214 20.98 34.49 17.03
CA ALA A 214 19.97 35.49 17.40
C ALA A 214 18.74 34.87 18.08
N LEU A 215 18.31 33.69 17.60
CA LEU A 215 17.20 32.95 18.18
C LEU A 215 17.55 32.39 19.56
N LEU A 216 18.74 31.79 19.69
CA LEU A 216 19.25 31.27 20.96
C LEU A 216 19.45 32.38 21.99
N ARG A 217 20.06 33.50 21.58
CA ARG A 217 20.22 34.71 22.40
C ARG A 217 18.88 35.19 22.95
N ARG A 218 17.87 35.29 22.08
CA ARG A 218 16.52 35.69 22.49
C ARG A 218 15.91 34.67 23.45
N ALA A 219 15.98 33.38 23.13
CA ALA A 219 15.40 32.32 23.95
C ALA A 219 16.05 32.28 25.35
N LEU A 220 17.38 32.32 25.43
CA LEU A 220 18.12 32.34 26.69
C LEU A 220 17.83 33.60 27.49
N ARG A 221 17.80 34.78 26.85
CA ARG A 221 17.46 36.04 27.52
C ARG A 221 16.04 36.01 28.07
N ASP A 222 15.06 35.55 27.30
CA ASP A 222 13.67 35.46 27.73
C ASP A 222 13.52 34.50 28.93
N VAL A 223 14.17 33.32 28.87
CA VAL A 223 14.16 32.34 29.96
C VAL A 223 14.84 32.90 31.22
N LEU A 224 16.03 33.49 31.09
CA LEU A 224 16.78 34.05 32.23
C LEU A 224 16.16 35.35 32.79
N SER A 225 15.34 36.04 32.00
CA SER A 225 14.57 37.21 32.46
C SER A 225 13.27 36.81 33.17
N THR A 226 12.89 35.53 33.12
CA THR A 226 11.65 35.06 33.74
C THR A 226 11.78 35.05 35.27
N PRO A 227 10.88 35.71 36.04
CA PRO A 227 11.02 35.84 37.49
C PRO A 227 11.08 34.51 38.26
N SER A 228 10.33 33.50 37.80
CA SER A 228 10.34 32.16 38.40
C SER A 228 11.68 31.46 38.21
N VAL A 229 12.33 31.62 37.05
CA VAL A 229 13.66 31.08 36.77
C VAL A 229 14.70 31.78 37.63
N GLN A 230 14.68 33.11 37.72
CA GLN A 230 15.59 33.88 38.58
C GLN A 230 15.47 33.49 40.05
N THR A 231 14.24 33.35 40.57
CA THR A 231 14.00 32.96 41.95
C THR A 231 14.54 31.56 42.23
N ARG A 232 14.38 30.65 41.25
CA ARG A 232 14.89 29.28 41.34
C ARG A 232 16.42 29.22 41.27
N ILE A 233 17.05 30.04 40.42
CA ILE A 233 18.51 30.17 40.36
C ILE A 233 19.03 30.68 41.71
N VAL A 234 18.45 31.75 42.26
CA VAL A 234 18.85 32.28 43.59
C VAL A 234 18.73 31.22 44.68
N ALA A 235 17.61 30.47 44.72
CA ALA A 235 17.40 29.43 45.71
C ALA A 235 18.43 28.30 45.58
N LEU A 236 18.64 27.79 44.36
CA LEU A 236 19.63 26.74 44.08
C LEU A 236 21.05 27.22 44.43
N THR A 237 21.44 28.43 44.02
CA THR A 237 22.77 28.95 44.32
C THR A 237 22.98 29.12 45.83
N ALA A 238 21.97 29.62 46.56
CA ALA A 238 22.07 29.75 48.02
C ALA A 238 22.25 28.39 48.71
N GLU A 239 21.50 27.38 48.29
CA GLU A 239 21.56 26.01 48.83
C GLU A 239 22.87 25.30 48.46
N GLN A 240 23.32 25.44 47.22
CA GLN A 240 24.54 24.79 46.72
C GLN A 240 25.80 25.38 47.37
N VAL A 241 25.79 26.69 47.61
CA VAL A 241 26.80 27.39 48.39
C VAL A 241 26.83 26.91 49.84
N GLU A 242 25.67 26.59 50.44
CA GLU A 242 25.59 26.01 51.80
C GLU A 242 26.11 24.57 51.86
N ALA A 243 25.79 23.75 50.87
CA ALA A 243 26.27 22.37 50.77
C ALA A 243 27.79 22.26 50.55
N GLN A 244 28.40 23.24 49.86
CA GLN A 244 29.85 23.32 49.63
C GLN A 244 30.60 24.15 50.69
N ALA A 245 29.91 24.82 51.61
CA ALA A 245 30.52 25.57 52.71
C ALA A 245 31.07 24.61 53.79
N GLY A 246 32.14 23.88 53.44
CA GLY A 246 32.82 22.92 54.30
C GLY A 246 33.52 23.54 55.51
N GLU A 247 34.17 22.67 56.29
CA GLU A 247 34.95 23.00 57.48
C GLU A 247 36.27 23.70 57.08
N GLY A 248 36.22 25.02 56.90
CA GLY A 248 37.38 25.85 56.60
C GLY A 248 37.12 27.34 56.87
N LEU A 249 38.17 28.15 56.89
CA LEU A 249 38.10 29.59 57.19
C LEU A 249 37.12 30.36 56.28
N SER A 250 37.03 29.99 55.00
CA SER A 250 36.08 30.56 54.04
C SER A 250 34.63 30.15 54.32
N GLY A 251 34.39 28.90 54.71
CA GLY A 251 33.08 28.41 55.11
C GLY A 251 32.58 29.04 56.41
N LEU A 252 33.48 29.31 57.37
CA LEU A 252 33.18 30.04 58.60
C LEU A 252 32.81 31.50 58.32
N MET A 253 33.58 32.18 57.48
CA MET A 253 33.30 33.56 57.03
C MET A 253 31.94 33.65 56.34
N LEU A 254 31.64 32.70 55.45
CA LEU A 254 30.38 32.67 54.72
C LEU A 254 29.18 32.38 55.62
N ARG A 255 29.30 31.43 56.56
CA ARG A 255 28.29 31.17 57.58
C ARG A 255 28.08 32.36 58.50
N ALA A 256 29.14 33.04 58.92
CA ALA A 256 29.06 34.26 59.72
C ALA A 256 28.34 35.39 58.96
N TYR A 257 28.69 35.61 57.69
CA TYR A 257 28.03 36.62 56.85
C TYR A 257 26.54 36.34 56.66
N ARG A 258 26.17 35.07 56.53
CA ARG A 258 24.76 34.64 56.43
C ARG A 258 24.02 34.74 57.76
N TYR A 259 24.64 34.38 58.89
CA TYR A 259 24.03 34.45 60.22
C TYR A 259 23.67 35.88 60.63
N PHE A 260 24.49 36.86 60.24
CA PHE A 260 24.24 38.27 60.53
C PHE A 260 23.51 39.03 59.40
N GLY A 261 23.26 38.41 58.23
CA GLY A 261 22.77 39.10 57.03
C GLY A 261 22.18 38.21 55.93
N GLU A 262 21.33 37.23 56.26
CA GLU A 262 20.71 36.33 55.28
C GLU A 262 19.91 37.09 54.20
N ASP A 263 19.19 38.14 54.59
CA ASP A 263 18.44 38.99 53.67
C ASP A 263 19.37 39.80 52.75
N ASP A 264 20.51 40.28 53.26
CA ASP A 264 21.49 41.03 52.47
C ASP A 264 22.21 40.11 51.46
N PHE A 265 22.58 38.90 51.88
CA PHE A 265 23.17 37.89 50.99
C PHE A 265 22.20 37.49 49.86
N ARG A 266 20.94 37.21 50.19
CA ARG A 266 19.91 36.91 49.19
C ARG A 266 19.61 38.11 48.30
N ALA A 267 19.64 39.33 48.83
CA ALA A 267 19.46 40.55 48.05
C ALA A 267 20.59 40.73 47.02
N ARG A 268 21.85 40.51 47.41
CA ARG A 268 22.99 40.54 46.49
C ARG A 268 22.94 39.44 45.44
N LEU A 269 22.61 38.21 45.83
CA LEU A 269 22.39 37.11 44.87
C LEU A 269 21.32 37.46 43.84
N ARG A 270 20.20 38.04 44.29
CA ARG A 270 19.11 38.47 43.41
C ARG A 270 19.55 39.57 42.45
N GLU A 271 20.35 40.52 42.91
CA GLU A 271 20.93 41.57 42.06
C GLU A 271 21.91 41.02 41.01
N THR A 272 22.76 40.06 41.39
CA THR A 272 23.65 39.36 40.45
C THR A 272 22.86 38.56 39.41
N VAL A 273 21.84 37.82 39.84
CA VAL A 273 20.99 37.02 38.95
C VAL A 273 20.20 37.89 37.98
N ARG A 274 19.82 39.11 38.36
CA ARG A 274 19.15 40.06 37.45
C ARG A 274 20.03 40.53 36.29
N ARG A 275 21.36 40.46 36.41
CA ARG A 275 22.33 40.82 35.37
C ARG A 275 22.74 39.65 34.48
N LEU A 276 22.36 38.41 34.83
CA LEU A 276 22.63 37.22 34.00
C LEU A 276 22.12 37.32 32.54
N PRO A 277 20.94 37.90 32.24
CA PRO A 277 20.46 38.02 30.87
C PRO A 277 21.38 38.85 29.95
N ASP A 278 22.20 39.74 30.52
CA ASP A 278 23.17 40.55 29.79
C ASP A 278 24.43 39.74 29.45
N ALA A 279 24.78 38.75 30.28
CA ALA A 279 25.89 37.82 30.03
C ALA A 279 25.61 36.81 28.91
N VAL A 280 24.36 36.73 28.40
CA VAL A 280 23.99 35.85 27.28
C VAL A 280 24.68 36.26 25.98
N ASP A 281 24.90 37.57 25.76
CA ASP A 281 25.48 38.06 24.51
C ASP A 281 26.90 37.54 24.25
N PRO A 282 27.87 37.72 25.17
CA PRO A 282 29.20 37.15 25.01
C PRO A 282 29.19 35.61 25.00
N LEU A 283 28.31 34.98 25.79
CA LEU A 283 28.20 33.51 25.85
C LEU A 283 27.75 32.89 24.52
N VAL A 284 26.86 33.56 23.79
CA VAL A 284 26.42 33.10 22.46
C VAL A 284 27.51 33.27 21.40
N GLU A 285 28.42 34.23 21.56
CA GLU A 285 29.57 34.38 20.64
C GLU A 285 30.65 33.32 20.88
N GLU A 286 30.79 32.81 22.11
CA GLU A 286 31.66 31.66 22.40
C GLU A 286 31.22 30.36 21.71
N LEU A 287 30.06 30.33 21.04
CA LEU A 287 29.60 29.19 20.26
C LEU A 287 30.27 29.10 18.89
N ASP A 288 30.95 30.14 18.39
CA ASP A 288 31.60 30.09 17.07
C ASP A 288 32.61 28.95 16.92
N PRO A 289 33.57 28.77 17.83
CA PRO A 289 34.52 27.67 17.75
C PRO A 289 33.85 26.29 17.85
N VAL A 290 32.68 26.22 18.52
CA VAL A 290 31.89 24.98 18.64
C VAL A 290 31.21 24.67 17.31
N LEU A 291 30.61 25.67 16.68
CA LEU A 291 29.99 25.56 15.35
C LEU A 291 31.03 25.24 14.27
N ASP A 292 32.26 25.74 14.38
CA ASP A 292 33.33 25.45 13.42
C ASP A 292 33.83 23.99 13.50
N ARG A 293 33.76 23.39 14.69
CA ARG A 293 34.19 21.99 14.92
C ARG A 293 33.07 20.97 14.73
N LEU A 294 31.82 21.44 14.71
CA LEU A 294 30.63 20.60 14.62
C LEU A 294 30.62 19.67 13.41
N PRO A 295 30.94 20.12 12.18
CA PRO A 295 31.00 19.24 11.00
C PRO A 295 31.96 18.07 11.18
N ALA A 296 33.18 18.35 11.66
CA ALA A 296 34.20 17.32 11.90
C ALA A 296 33.80 16.37 13.04
N GLU A 297 33.05 16.84 14.04
CA GLU A 297 32.50 16.00 15.11
C GLU A 297 31.39 15.08 14.60
N LEU A 298 30.52 15.58 13.72
CA LEU A 298 29.43 14.82 13.09
C LEU A 298 29.97 13.74 12.15
N GLU A 299 30.98 14.06 11.33
CA GLU A 299 31.65 13.09 10.47
C GLU A 299 32.29 11.97 11.28
N ARG A 300 32.98 12.31 12.39
CA ARG A 300 33.64 11.31 13.24
C ARG A 300 32.66 10.40 13.98
N ARG A 301 31.44 10.87 14.23
CA ARG A 301 30.36 10.12 14.87
C ARG A 301 29.33 9.60 13.86
N SER A 302 29.64 9.62 12.58
CA SER A 302 28.74 9.16 11.51
C SER A 302 28.24 7.72 11.74
N ASP A 303 29.11 6.82 12.20
CA ASP A 303 28.74 5.45 12.57
C ASP A 303 27.77 5.39 13.76
N GLU A 304 27.95 6.26 14.78
CA GLU A 304 27.02 6.35 15.91
C GLU A 304 25.64 6.81 15.44
N ILE A 305 25.61 7.82 14.56
CA ILE A 305 24.39 8.36 13.94
C ILE A 305 23.69 7.25 13.14
N GLU A 306 24.43 6.49 12.35
CA GLU A 306 23.89 5.35 11.60
C GLU A 306 23.27 4.29 12.52
N SER A 307 23.94 3.95 13.62
CA SER A 307 23.42 2.98 14.59
C SER A 307 22.14 3.48 15.27
N LEU A 308 22.04 4.79 15.50
CA LEU A 308 20.87 5.44 16.08
C LEU A 308 19.71 5.44 15.07
N LEU A 309 19.98 5.85 13.83
CA LEU A 309 19.01 5.82 12.74
C LEU A 309 18.49 4.41 12.49
N THR A 310 19.39 3.42 12.45
CA THR A 310 19.02 2.00 12.32
C THR A 310 18.07 1.59 13.44
N ARG A 311 18.40 1.89 14.70
CA ARG A 311 17.52 1.57 15.84
C ARG A 311 16.17 2.26 15.75
N VAL A 312 16.13 3.53 15.36
CA VAL A 312 14.89 4.30 15.21
C VAL A 312 14.01 3.71 14.10
N VAL A 313 14.59 3.46 12.93
CA VAL A 313 13.87 2.91 11.77
C VAL A 313 13.37 1.49 12.06
N LEU A 314 14.21 0.62 12.63
CA LEU A 314 13.79 -0.75 12.98
C LEU A 314 12.71 -0.76 14.06
N ARG A 315 12.79 0.13 15.06
CA ARG A 315 11.75 0.29 16.09
C ARG A 315 10.44 0.80 15.50
N LEU A 316 10.49 1.70 14.51
CA LEU A 316 9.30 2.17 13.82
C LEU A 316 8.59 1.00 13.13
N VAL A 317 9.32 0.14 12.43
CA VAL A 317 8.77 -1.08 11.82
C VAL A 317 8.12 -2.00 12.87
N ASP A 318 8.67 -2.09 14.07
CA ASP A 318 8.08 -2.89 15.15
C ASP A 318 6.73 -2.34 15.63
N THR A 319 6.58 -1.01 15.65
CA THR A 319 5.32 -0.36 16.03
C THR A 319 4.22 -0.45 14.98
N LEU A 320 4.56 -0.76 13.73
CA LEU A 320 3.56 -0.94 12.66
C LEU A 320 2.84 -2.29 12.83
N ASP A 321 1.51 -2.23 12.94
CA ASP A 321 0.64 -3.41 12.90
C ASP A 321 0.29 -3.72 11.44
N LEU A 322 1.24 -4.37 10.76
CA LEU A 322 1.12 -4.71 9.35
C LEU A 322 -0.04 -5.69 9.11
N GLU A 323 -0.25 -6.65 10.01
CA GLU A 323 -1.31 -7.65 9.90
C GLU A 323 -2.68 -6.97 9.88
N ARG A 324 -2.92 -6.08 10.84
CA ARG A 324 -4.17 -5.32 10.91
C ARG A 324 -4.34 -4.39 9.72
N MET A 325 -3.27 -3.69 9.30
CA MET A 325 -3.31 -2.79 8.15
C MET A 325 -3.65 -3.54 6.86
N ILE A 326 -3.05 -4.72 6.65
CA ILE A 326 -3.33 -5.57 5.48
C ILE A 326 -4.75 -6.11 5.56
N TYR A 327 -5.20 -6.58 6.72
CA TYR A 327 -6.58 -7.06 6.90
C TYR A 327 -7.61 -5.96 6.61
N GLU A 328 -7.42 -4.75 7.15
CA GLU A 328 -8.30 -3.61 6.89
C GLU A 328 -8.28 -3.19 5.41
N ASN A 329 -7.11 -3.20 4.76
CA ASN A 329 -7.01 -2.94 3.32
C ASN A 329 -7.68 -4.03 2.48
N VAL A 330 -7.49 -5.31 2.79
CA VAL A 330 -8.12 -6.44 2.07
C VAL A 330 -9.64 -6.43 2.28
N ARG A 331 -10.11 -6.06 3.48
CA ARG A 331 -11.53 -5.85 3.77
C ARG A 331 -12.10 -4.63 3.04
N ALA A 332 -11.27 -3.61 2.79
CA ALA A 332 -11.65 -2.44 2.01
C ALA A 332 -11.77 -2.72 0.50
N TYR A 333 -11.22 -3.84 -0.01
CA TYR A 333 -11.58 -4.33 -1.34
C TYR A 333 -13.04 -4.76 -1.33
N ASP A 334 -13.88 -3.94 -1.96
CA ASP A 334 -15.33 -4.14 -2.06
C ASP A 334 -15.67 -5.48 -2.77
N GLU A 335 -16.86 -6.03 -2.49
CA GLU A 335 -17.39 -7.29 -3.01
C GLU A 335 -17.22 -7.43 -4.53
N ARG A 336 -17.27 -6.30 -5.24
CA ARG A 336 -17.10 -6.20 -6.70
C ARG A 336 -15.67 -6.44 -7.16
N GLN A 337 -14.65 -6.06 -6.39
CA GLN A 337 -13.25 -6.14 -6.82
C GLN A 337 -12.72 -7.56 -6.71
N LEU A 338 -13.04 -8.27 -5.63
CA LEU A 338 -12.71 -9.69 -5.47
C LEU A 338 -13.44 -10.54 -6.53
N GLU A 339 -14.72 -10.23 -6.81
CA GLU A 339 -15.46 -10.84 -7.93
C GLU A 339 -14.76 -10.55 -9.27
N MET A 340 -14.35 -9.31 -9.54
CA MET A 340 -13.68 -8.97 -10.80
C MET A 340 -12.34 -9.68 -10.98
N LEU A 341 -11.55 -9.81 -9.91
CA LEU A 341 -10.26 -10.52 -9.96
C LEU A 341 -10.47 -12.01 -10.27
N LEU A 342 -11.39 -12.66 -9.57
CA LEU A 342 -11.73 -14.07 -9.81
C LEU A 342 -12.37 -14.26 -11.19
N ARG A 343 -13.30 -13.39 -11.57
CA ARG A 343 -14.04 -13.52 -12.84
C ARG A 343 -13.16 -13.24 -14.06
N ARG A 344 -12.16 -12.37 -13.97
CA ARG A 344 -11.25 -12.11 -15.11
C ARG A 344 -10.31 -13.28 -15.39
N THR A 345 -9.89 -14.02 -14.37
CA THR A 345 -8.94 -15.13 -14.53
C THR A 345 -9.63 -16.46 -14.79
N THR A 346 -10.79 -16.73 -14.16
CA THR A 346 -11.43 -18.05 -14.20
C THR A 346 -12.42 -18.23 -15.37
N ASN A 347 -12.99 -17.15 -15.91
CA ASN A 347 -14.13 -17.25 -16.83
C ASN A 347 -13.81 -17.95 -18.17
N GLU A 348 -12.59 -17.82 -18.72
CA GLU A 348 -12.22 -18.54 -19.95
C GLU A 348 -12.17 -20.06 -19.75
N GLN A 349 -11.57 -20.52 -18.64
CA GLN A 349 -11.46 -21.93 -18.31
C GLN A 349 -12.84 -22.54 -17.99
N LEU A 350 -13.67 -21.82 -17.23
CA LEU A 350 -15.03 -22.27 -16.92
C LEU A 350 -15.89 -22.38 -18.17
N ASN A 351 -15.75 -21.47 -19.13
CA ASN A 351 -16.46 -21.57 -20.41
C ASN A 351 -16.07 -22.83 -21.18
N TYR A 352 -14.80 -23.25 -21.14
CA TYR A 352 -14.39 -24.53 -21.73
C TYR A 352 -15.13 -25.71 -21.08
N ILE A 353 -15.14 -25.78 -19.73
CA ILE A 353 -15.86 -26.84 -19.01
C ILE A 353 -17.34 -26.82 -19.40
N LYS A 354 -17.97 -25.63 -19.43
CA LYS A 354 -19.39 -25.44 -19.81
C LYS A 354 -19.72 -26.12 -21.14
N TYR A 355 -18.93 -25.85 -22.18
CA TYR A 355 -19.17 -26.42 -23.49
C TYR A 355 -18.69 -27.88 -23.60
N LEU A 356 -17.68 -28.28 -22.84
CA LEU A 356 -17.25 -29.68 -22.77
C LEU A 356 -18.35 -30.56 -22.16
N GLY A 357 -19.11 -30.05 -21.20
CA GLY A 357 -20.30 -30.72 -20.65
C GLY A 357 -21.33 -31.06 -21.73
N ALA A 358 -21.45 -30.21 -22.76
CA ALA A 358 -22.30 -30.50 -23.91
C ALA A 358 -21.77 -31.67 -24.75
N ALA A 359 -20.46 -31.70 -25.02
CA ALA A 359 -19.82 -32.79 -25.76
C ALA A 359 -19.88 -34.12 -25.00
N LEU A 360 -19.63 -34.10 -23.69
CA LEU A 360 -19.77 -35.28 -22.83
C LEU A 360 -21.23 -35.74 -22.75
N GLY A 361 -22.19 -34.80 -22.73
CA GLY A 361 -23.61 -35.12 -22.79
C GLY A 361 -24.00 -35.86 -24.07
N ILE A 362 -23.43 -35.50 -25.23
CA ILE A 362 -23.62 -36.23 -26.50
C ILE A 362 -23.15 -37.69 -26.36
N VAL A 363 -21.95 -37.88 -25.81
CA VAL A 363 -21.40 -39.23 -25.57
C VAL A 363 -22.28 -40.00 -24.59
N GLY A 364 -22.75 -39.37 -23.52
CA GLY A 364 -23.69 -39.95 -22.57
C GLY A 364 -25.02 -40.34 -23.23
N GLY A 365 -25.52 -39.53 -24.17
CA GLY A 365 -26.74 -39.81 -24.91
C GLY A 365 -26.58 -41.02 -25.83
N PHE A 366 -25.40 -41.20 -26.44
CA PHE A 366 -25.08 -42.40 -27.21
C PHE A 366 -25.07 -43.66 -26.33
N ILE A 367 -24.56 -43.55 -25.10
CA ILE A 367 -24.57 -44.64 -24.12
C ILE A 367 -26.01 -44.99 -23.69
N ILE A 368 -26.84 -43.99 -23.43
CA ILE A 368 -28.24 -44.18 -23.02
C ILE A 368 -29.07 -44.80 -24.15
N TRP A 369 -28.82 -44.39 -25.39
CA TRP A 369 -29.53 -44.87 -26.57
C TRP A 369 -29.29 -46.36 -26.86
N ALA A 370 -28.03 -46.83 -26.78
CA ALA A 370 -27.71 -48.25 -27.01
C ALA A 370 -26.80 -48.82 -25.92
N PRO A 371 -27.33 -49.13 -24.72
CA PRO A 371 -26.52 -49.47 -23.55
C PRO A 371 -25.59 -50.67 -23.74
N ALA A 372 -26.08 -51.74 -24.38
CA ALA A 372 -25.30 -52.96 -24.58
C ALA A 372 -24.13 -52.74 -25.57
N ALA A 373 -24.41 -52.10 -26.71
CA ALA A 373 -23.39 -51.78 -27.71
C ALA A 373 -22.39 -50.75 -27.18
N ALA A 374 -22.86 -49.75 -26.44
CA ALA A 374 -22.02 -48.74 -25.83
C ALA A 374 -21.09 -49.32 -24.76
N LEU A 375 -21.55 -50.27 -23.94
CA LEU A 375 -20.70 -50.92 -22.95
C LEU A 375 -19.54 -51.68 -23.61
N VAL A 376 -19.80 -52.40 -24.70
CA VAL A 376 -18.75 -53.06 -25.49
C VAL A 376 -17.79 -52.03 -26.11
N ALA A 377 -18.32 -50.96 -26.70
CA ALA A 377 -17.50 -49.92 -27.32
C ALA A 377 -16.62 -49.16 -26.30
N VAL A 378 -17.16 -48.81 -25.13
CA VAL A 378 -16.43 -48.08 -24.08
C VAL A 378 -15.38 -48.98 -23.42
N THR A 379 -15.70 -50.25 -23.17
CA THR A 379 -14.73 -51.20 -22.58
C THR A 379 -13.59 -51.50 -23.56
N THR A 380 -13.88 -51.70 -24.84
CA THR A 380 -12.84 -51.89 -25.86
C THR A 380 -11.99 -50.64 -26.07
N LEU A 381 -12.60 -49.45 -26.14
CA LEU A 381 -11.86 -48.19 -26.22
C LEU A 381 -11.00 -47.96 -24.98
N GLY A 382 -11.53 -48.22 -23.78
CA GLY A 382 -10.80 -48.08 -22.52
C GLY A 382 -9.59 -49.02 -22.44
N LEU A 383 -9.76 -50.29 -22.82
CA LEU A 383 -8.66 -51.25 -22.92
C LEU A 383 -7.61 -50.84 -23.96
N ALA A 384 -8.04 -50.28 -25.10
CA ALA A 384 -7.12 -49.79 -26.13
C ALA A 384 -6.32 -48.57 -25.65
N VAL A 385 -6.97 -47.60 -24.99
CA VAL A 385 -6.27 -46.44 -24.42
C VAL A 385 -5.29 -46.88 -23.34
N TYR A 386 -5.69 -47.79 -22.45
CA TYR A 386 -4.81 -48.36 -21.42
C TYR A 386 -3.61 -49.08 -22.05
N ALA A 387 -3.82 -49.89 -23.09
CA ALA A 387 -2.75 -50.60 -23.78
C ALA A 387 -1.77 -49.64 -24.47
N VAL A 388 -2.27 -48.55 -25.07
CA VAL A 388 -1.44 -47.51 -25.68
C VAL A 388 -0.66 -46.72 -24.63
N ASP A 389 -1.30 -46.34 -23.53
CA ASP A 389 -0.65 -45.62 -22.43
C ASP A 389 0.45 -46.46 -21.77
N GLU A 390 0.16 -47.74 -21.49
CA GLU A 390 1.14 -48.70 -20.96
C GLU A 390 2.30 -48.93 -21.93
N ALA A 391 2.03 -49.00 -23.24
CA ALA A 391 3.07 -49.15 -24.27
C ALA A 391 3.96 -47.90 -24.35
N LEU A 392 3.38 -46.70 -24.27
CA LEU A 392 4.11 -45.44 -24.23
C LEU A 392 4.95 -45.32 -22.95
N TYR A 393 4.38 -45.65 -21.80
CA TYR A 393 5.06 -45.65 -20.50
C TYR A 393 6.31 -46.54 -20.53
N ARG A 394 6.16 -47.80 -20.98
CA ARG A 394 7.28 -48.75 -21.13
C ARG A 394 8.33 -48.35 -22.15
N SER A 395 7.99 -47.51 -23.13
CA SER A 395 8.94 -47.01 -24.13
C SER A 395 9.69 -45.75 -23.68
N SER A 396 9.20 -45.08 -22.63
CA SER A 396 9.78 -43.86 -22.05
C SER A 396 10.64 -44.11 -20.81
N SER A 397 10.54 -45.32 -20.24
CA SER A 397 11.43 -45.91 -19.24
C SER A 397 12.52 -46.73 -19.92
#